data_AF-A0A7J6P6F6-F1
#
_entry.id   AF-A0A7J6P6F6-F1
#
_cell.length_a   1.000
_cell.length_b   1.000
_cell.length_c   1.000
_cell.angle_alpha   90.00
_cell.angle_beta   90.00
_cell.angle_gamma   90.00
#
_symmetry.space_group_name_H-M   'P 1'
#
loop_
_entity.id
_entity.type
_entity.pdbx_description
1 polymer ?
#
loop_
_entity_poly.entity_id
_entity_poly.type
_entity_poly.pdbx_seq_one_letter_code
_entity_poly.pdbx_strand_id
1 'polypeptide(L)'
;MLFRFTRDIIQWNVDMKHIKDDLDDITKANEYAVKVSGLHDRLMNGQKRVDNFHKREALFGIEPTDTEALDTITSIYNDYYSLWSIAIDYKCGEDEWMKGSPLMKLRAVDIHDTINKWKAEINKLEKDVFNDNINNPVQVKVIDDLKNRMQYFVSEYMWIIEAIGIDGCEHFMLPRYWYQILRTIKTPTTTTTTTVGKRGGVGAEPELPPLITDLTLNHLDGINNNRDKVKAVIKEAKQQYSNRITLSDIKKEWLVSSSSENAA
;
A
#
# COMPACT_ATOMS: atom_id res chain seq x y z
N MET A 1 -22.87 -31.26 -24.97
CA MET A 1 -21.82 -30.27 -24.63
C MET A 1 -22.45 -28.95 -24.16
N LEU A 2 -23.52 -28.47 -24.81
CA LEU A 2 -24.41 -27.39 -24.34
C LEU A 2 -24.85 -27.52 -22.88
N PHE A 3 -25.29 -28.72 -22.45
CA PHE A 3 -25.66 -28.99 -21.05
C PHE A 3 -24.60 -28.63 -20.00
N ARG A 4 -23.30 -28.78 -20.32
CA ARG A 4 -22.22 -28.38 -19.41
C ARG A 4 -22.11 -26.86 -19.34
N PHE A 5 -22.22 -26.18 -20.48
CA PHE A 5 -22.13 -24.72 -20.56
C PHE A 5 -23.30 -24.03 -19.85
N THR A 6 -24.53 -24.52 -20.03
CA THR A 6 -25.71 -24.02 -19.30
C THR A 6 -25.54 -24.18 -17.79
N ARG A 7 -25.03 -25.33 -17.34
CA ARG A 7 -24.74 -25.56 -15.92
C ARG A 7 -23.64 -24.61 -15.41
N ASP A 8 -22.59 -24.40 -16.18
CA ASP A 8 -21.50 -23.49 -15.82
C ASP A 8 -22.03 -22.04 -15.69
N ILE A 9 -22.89 -21.58 -16.60
CA ILE A 9 -23.56 -20.26 -16.55
C ILE A 9 -24.44 -20.12 -15.30
N ILE A 10 -25.22 -21.14 -14.96
CA ILE A 10 -26.07 -21.12 -13.75
C ILE A 10 -25.18 -20.96 -12.51
N GLN A 11 -24.08 -21.72 -12.43
CA GLN A 11 -23.16 -21.61 -11.30
C GLN A 11 -22.48 -20.24 -11.24
N TRP A 12 -22.05 -19.68 -12.38
CA TRP A 12 -21.44 -18.35 -12.42
C TRP A 12 -22.40 -17.25 -11.99
N ASN A 13 -23.69 -17.37 -12.30
CA ASN A 13 -24.71 -16.44 -11.78
C ASN A 13 -24.87 -16.54 -10.26
N VAL A 14 -24.84 -17.75 -9.70
CA VAL A 14 -24.89 -17.96 -8.25
C VAL A 14 -23.66 -17.33 -7.59
N ASP A 15 -22.47 -17.57 -8.14
CA ASP A 15 -21.23 -16.99 -7.62
C ASP A 15 -21.22 -15.46 -7.73
N MET A 16 -21.69 -14.91 -8.86
CA MET A 16 -21.82 -13.47 -9.07
C MET A 16 -22.80 -12.85 -8.06
N LYS A 17 -23.94 -13.50 -7.81
CA LYS A 17 -24.91 -13.05 -6.82
C LYS A 17 -24.30 -13.05 -5.41
N HIS A 18 -23.53 -14.07 -5.04
CA HIS A 18 -22.81 -14.09 -3.77
C HIS A 18 -21.84 -12.91 -3.66
N ILE A 19 -21.09 -12.59 -4.72
CA ILE A 19 -20.18 -11.43 -4.76
C ILE A 19 -20.95 -10.11 -4.67
N LYS A 20 -22.16 -10.06 -5.22
CA LYS A 20 -23.01 -8.86 -5.16
C LYS A 20 -23.63 -8.66 -3.77
N ASP A 21 -24.20 -9.70 -3.19
CA ASP A 21 -25.09 -9.54 -2.04
C ASP A 21 -24.36 -9.76 -0.70
N ASP A 22 -23.33 -10.62 -0.67
CA ASP A 22 -22.74 -11.10 0.58
C ASP A 22 -21.35 -10.55 0.88
N LEU A 23 -20.66 -9.96 -0.11
CA LEU A 23 -19.35 -9.37 0.07
C LEU A 23 -19.50 -7.89 0.43
N ASP A 24 -19.45 -7.58 1.73
CA ASP A 24 -19.69 -6.23 2.28
C ASP A 24 -18.54 -5.67 3.13
N ASP A 25 -17.49 -6.47 3.36
CA ASP A 25 -16.44 -6.19 4.33
C ASP A 25 -15.04 -6.17 3.70
N ILE A 26 -14.43 -4.98 3.65
CA ILE A 26 -13.09 -4.76 3.10
C ILE A 26 -12.00 -5.42 3.94
N THR A 27 -12.23 -5.61 5.25
CA THR A 27 -11.21 -6.26 6.09
C THR A 27 -10.92 -7.70 5.67
N LYS A 28 -11.90 -8.33 5.01
CA LYS A 28 -11.82 -9.68 4.45
C LYS A 28 -11.45 -9.69 2.98
N ALA A 29 -10.98 -8.57 2.40
CA ALA A 29 -10.62 -8.49 0.98
C ALA A 29 -9.67 -9.61 0.55
N ASN A 30 -8.67 -9.95 1.38
CA ASN A 30 -7.75 -11.06 1.09
C ASN A 30 -8.44 -12.43 1.05
N GLU A 31 -9.45 -12.66 1.89
CA GLU A 31 -10.26 -13.90 1.86
C GLU A 31 -11.16 -13.93 0.62
N TYR A 32 -11.70 -12.77 0.25
CA TYR A 32 -12.56 -12.61 -0.92
C TYR A 32 -11.79 -12.70 -2.23
N ALA A 33 -10.49 -12.42 -2.24
CA ALA A 33 -9.62 -12.50 -3.42
C ALA A 33 -9.73 -13.85 -4.13
N VAL A 34 -9.72 -14.97 -3.38
CA VAL A 34 -9.84 -16.31 -3.96
C VAL A 34 -11.17 -16.50 -4.68
N LYS A 35 -12.27 -15.98 -4.12
CA LYS A 35 -13.61 -16.09 -4.71
C LYS A 35 -13.75 -15.19 -5.94
N VAL A 36 -13.28 -13.95 -5.83
CA VAL A 36 -13.33 -12.94 -6.88
C VAL A 36 -12.45 -13.37 -8.05
N SER A 37 -11.13 -13.51 -7.86
CA SER A 37 -10.23 -13.95 -8.94
C SER A 37 -10.63 -15.32 -9.50
N GLY A 38 -11.10 -16.24 -8.65
CA GLY A 38 -11.57 -17.55 -9.09
C GLY A 38 -12.78 -17.52 -10.02
N LEU A 39 -13.74 -16.59 -9.83
CA LEU A 39 -14.85 -16.41 -10.76
C LEU A 39 -14.38 -15.75 -12.05
N HIS A 40 -13.51 -14.74 -11.96
CA HIS A 40 -12.92 -14.08 -13.12
C HIS A 40 -12.22 -15.08 -14.04
N ASP A 41 -11.35 -15.93 -13.49
CA ASP A 41 -10.64 -16.97 -14.25
C ASP A 41 -11.61 -17.95 -14.92
N ARG A 42 -12.69 -18.34 -14.23
CA ARG A 42 -13.70 -19.23 -14.81
C ARG A 42 -14.45 -18.58 -15.97
N LEU A 43 -14.80 -17.31 -15.87
CA LEU A 43 -15.47 -16.55 -16.94
C LEU A 43 -14.55 -16.36 -18.15
N MET A 44 -13.30 -15.94 -17.94
CA MET A 44 -12.30 -15.79 -19.00
C MET A 44 -12.01 -17.11 -19.71
N ASN A 45 -11.92 -18.22 -18.95
CA ASN A 45 -11.80 -19.56 -19.53
C ASN A 45 -13.07 -19.98 -20.28
N GLY A 46 -14.24 -19.56 -19.82
CA GLY A 46 -15.51 -19.70 -20.53
C GLY A 46 -15.48 -19.03 -21.90
N GLN A 47 -15.06 -17.76 -21.95
CA GLN A 47 -14.95 -16.99 -23.19
C GLN A 47 -13.95 -17.63 -24.16
N LYS A 48 -12.77 -18.01 -23.68
CA LYS A 48 -11.78 -18.75 -24.50
C LYS A 48 -12.35 -20.05 -25.06
N ARG A 49 -13.19 -20.76 -24.31
CA ARG A 49 -13.87 -21.97 -24.80
C ARG A 49 -14.84 -21.63 -25.92
N VAL A 50 -15.66 -20.59 -25.75
CA VAL A 50 -16.59 -20.07 -26.77
C VAL A 50 -15.87 -19.67 -28.04
N ASP A 51 -14.81 -18.87 -27.95
CA ASP A 51 -14.02 -18.45 -29.10
C ASP A 51 -13.48 -19.64 -29.90
N ASN A 52 -13.05 -20.69 -29.21
CA ASN A 52 -12.57 -21.91 -29.83
C ASN A 52 -13.71 -22.71 -30.51
N PHE A 53 -14.94 -22.63 -30.01
CA PHE A 53 -16.10 -23.21 -30.67
C PHE A 53 -16.48 -22.43 -31.91
N HIS A 54 -16.59 -21.10 -31.81
CA HIS A 54 -16.90 -20.24 -32.96
C HIS A 54 -15.88 -20.40 -34.08
N LYS A 55 -14.58 -20.50 -33.76
CA LYS A 55 -13.53 -20.80 -34.75
C LYS A 55 -13.76 -22.14 -35.44
N ARG A 56 -14.22 -23.18 -34.72
CA ARG A 56 -14.51 -24.48 -35.31
C ARG A 56 -15.78 -24.45 -36.16
N GLU A 57 -16.84 -23.81 -35.68
CA GLU A 57 -18.10 -23.63 -36.42
C GLU A 57 -17.84 -22.89 -37.74
N ALA A 58 -17.06 -21.82 -37.70
CA ALA A 58 -16.63 -21.08 -38.88
C ALA A 58 -15.86 -21.96 -39.90
N LEU A 59 -14.99 -22.88 -39.44
CA LEU A 59 -14.29 -23.82 -40.33
C LEU A 59 -15.24 -24.79 -41.04
N PHE A 60 -16.38 -25.09 -40.44
CA PHE A 60 -17.40 -25.95 -41.04
C PHE A 60 -18.53 -25.15 -41.73
N GLY A 61 -18.42 -23.82 -41.81
CA GLY A 61 -19.47 -22.95 -42.35
C GLY A 61 -20.77 -22.98 -41.55
N ILE A 62 -20.70 -23.36 -40.28
CA ILE A 62 -21.83 -23.39 -39.35
C ILE A 62 -21.98 -21.99 -38.75
N GLU A 63 -23.22 -21.52 -38.59
CA GLU A 63 -23.50 -20.26 -37.91
C GLU A 63 -23.03 -20.33 -36.44
N PRO A 64 -22.37 -19.29 -35.92
CA PRO A 64 -21.87 -19.29 -34.55
C PRO A 64 -22.97 -19.53 -33.52
N THR A 65 -22.71 -20.39 -32.55
CA THR A 65 -23.65 -20.60 -31.42
C THR A 65 -23.80 -19.32 -30.59
N ASP A 66 -25.03 -18.97 -30.22
CA ASP A 66 -25.34 -17.82 -29.37
C ASP A 66 -24.70 -17.93 -27.97
N THR A 67 -23.99 -16.89 -27.56
CA THR A 67 -23.30 -16.76 -26.27
C THR A 67 -23.61 -15.48 -25.50
N GLU A 68 -24.70 -14.78 -25.86
CA GLU A 68 -25.10 -13.51 -25.23
C GLU A 68 -25.17 -13.58 -23.69
N ALA A 69 -25.61 -14.71 -23.15
CA ALA A 69 -25.69 -14.92 -21.70
C ALA A 69 -24.32 -14.84 -21.00
N LEU A 70 -23.25 -15.37 -21.62
CA LEU A 70 -21.90 -15.30 -21.08
C LEU A 70 -21.36 -13.87 -21.16
N ASP A 71 -21.59 -13.20 -22.28
CA ASP A 71 -21.12 -11.82 -22.49
C ASP A 71 -21.79 -10.87 -21.51
N THR A 72 -23.10 -11.05 -21.27
CA THR A 72 -23.87 -10.28 -20.28
C THR A 72 -23.31 -10.47 -18.87
N ILE A 73 -23.12 -11.72 -18.43
CA ILE A 73 -22.59 -12.00 -17.09
C ILE A 73 -21.18 -11.46 -16.94
N THR A 74 -20.34 -11.63 -17.97
CA THR A 74 -18.95 -11.16 -17.92
C THR A 74 -18.88 -9.64 -17.87
N SER A 75 -19.71 -8.95 -18.66
CA SER A 75 -19.79 -7.48 -18.64
C SER A 75 -20.20 -6.96 -17.27
N ILE A 76 -21.27 -7.52 -16.68
CA ILE A 76 -21.75 -7.13 -15.35
C ILE A 76 -20.68 -7.42 -14.31
N TYR A 77 -20.08 -8.62 -14.36
CA TYR A 77 -19.10 -9.06 -13.38
C TYR A 77 -17.81 -8.24 -13.40
N ASN A 78 -17.38 -7.74 -14.56
CA ASN A 78 -16.16 -6.94 -14.69
C ASN A 78 -16.16 -5.69 -13.81
N ASP A 79 -17.31 -5.08 -13.58
CA ASP A 79 -17.41 -3.89 -12.72
C ASP A 79 -17.19 -4.26 -11.24
N TYR A 80 -17.80 -5.36 -10.78
CA TYR A 80 -17.57 -5.87 -9.42
C TYR A 80 -16.14 -6.37 -9.23
N TYR A 81 -15.59 -7.03 -10.24
CA TYR A 81 -14.19 -7.47 -10.25
C TYR A 81 -13.24 -6.28 -10.14
N SER A 82 -13.51 -5.18 -10.86
CA SER A 82 -12.68 -3.97 -10.80
C SER A 82 -12.70 -3.35 -9.40
N LEU A 83 -13.87 -3.23 -8.78
CA LEU A 83 -14.00 -2.72 -7.40
C LEU A 83 -13.21 -3.59 -6.41
N TRP A 84 -13.43 -4.91 -6.45
CA TRP A 84 -12.78 -5.82 -5.51
C TRP A 84 -11.27 -5.95 -5.77
N SER A 85 -10.82 -5.86 -7.02
CA SER A 85 -9.39 -5.83 -7.34
C SER A 85 -8.70 -4.65 -6.67
N ILE A 86 -9.28 -3.45 -6.75
CA ILE A 86 -8.74 -2.27 -6.06
C ILE A 86 -8.76 -2.47 -4.54
N ALA A 87 -9.83 -3.05 -3.98
CA ALA A 87 -9.90 -3.31 -2.55
C ALA A 87 -8.83 -4.31 -2.07
N ILE A 88 -8.58 -5.36 -2.86
CA ILE A 88 -7.55 -6.38 -2.59
C ILE A 88 -6.16 -5.78 -2.72
N ASP A 89 -5.90 -5.03 -3.80
CA ASP A 89 -4.61 -4.37 -4.04
C ASP A 89 -4.30 -3.36 -2.95
N TYR A 90 -5.29 -2.56 -2.53
CA TYR A 90 -5.15 -1.66 -1.39
C TYR A 90 -4.83 -2.43 -0.11
N LYS A 91 -5.51 -3.55 0.17
CA LYS A 91 -5.26 -4.32 1.38
C LYS A 91 -3.88 -4.94 1.39
N CYS A 92 -3.43 -5.47 0.25
CA CYS A 92 -2.09 -6.00 0.08
C CYS A 92 -1.03 -4.90 0.26
N GLY A 93 -1.24 -3.75 -0.39
CA GLY A 93 -0.35 -2.59 -0.25
C GLY A 93 -0.30 -2.08 1.19
N GLU A 94 -1.45 -1.90 1.85
CA GLU A 94 -1.54 -1.50 3.24
C GLU A 94 -0.79 -2.47 4.15
N ASP A 95 -0.98 -3.78 3.98
CA ASP A 95 -0.27 -4.79 4.76
C ASP A 95 1.24 -4.79 4.45
N GLU A 96 1.66 -4.58 3.20
CA GLU A 96 3.06 -4.49 2.82
C GLU A 96 3.74 -3.25 3.42
N TRP A 97 3.11 -2.08 3.31
CA TRP A 97 3.64 -0.81 3.81
C TRP A 97 3.69 -0.77 5.34
N MET A 98 2.74 -1.44 6.00
CA MET A 98 2.63 -1.42 7.46
C MET A 98 3.38 -2.58 8.15
N LYS A 99 3.43 -3.77 7.53
CA LYS A 99 3.98 -5.01 8.12
C LYS A 99 5.20 -5.55 7.39
N GLY A 100 5.18 -5.51 6.06
CA GLY A 100 6.08 -6.29 5.22
C GLY A 100 7.44 -5.65 4.97
N SER A 101 7.46 -4.33 4.76
CA SER A 101 8.65 -3.61 4.32
C SER A 101 9.24 -2.72 5.42
N PRO A 102 10.57 -2.71 5.62
CA PRO A 102 11.23 -1.72 6.46
C PRO A 102 10.87 -0.31 5.99
N LEU A 103 10.52 0.60 6.91
CA LEU A 103 10.12 1.98 6.59
C LEU A 103 11.11 2.70 5.67
N MET A 104 12.41 2.42 5.83
CA MET A 104 13.49 3.00 5.03
C MET A 104 13.47 2.63 3.55
N LYS A 105 12.70 1.61 3.15
CA LYS A 105 12.57 1.19 1.74
C LYS A 105 11.33 1.76 1.07
N LEU A 106 10.43 2.35 1.85
CA LEU A 106 9.19 2.92 1.32
C LEU A 106 9.46 4.28 0.71
N ARG A 107 8.98 4.46 -0.53
CA ARG A 107 8.94 5.75 -1.23
C ARG A 107 7.58 6.37 -1.04
N ALA A 108 7.56 7.57 -0.48
CA ALA A 108 6.33 8.29 -0.22
C ALA A 108 5.62 8.67 -1.53
N VAL A 109 6.39 9.10 -2.53
CA VAL A 109 5.84 9.52 -3.83
C VAL A 109 5.07 8.37 -4.50
N ASP A 110 5.67 7.19 -4.60
CA ASP A 110 5.04 6.02 -5.24
C ASP A 110 3.73 5.61 -4.55
N ILE A 111 3.72 5.60 -3.22
CA ILE A 111 2.54 5.25 -2.42
C ILE A 111 1.43 6.28 -2.65
N HIS A 112 1.78 7.56 -2.66
CA HIS A 112 0.83 8.64 -2.90
C HIS A 112 0.19 8.54 -4.29
N ASP A 113 1.00 8.30 -5.32
CA ASP A 113 0.54 8.14 -6.70
C ASP A 113 -0.36 6.91 -6.85
N THR A 114 0.01 5.81 -6.20
CA THR A 114 -0.78 4.56 -6.21
C THR A 114 -2.15 4.77 -5.56
N ILE A 115 -2.19 5.39 -4.38
CA ILE A 115 -3.45 5.68 -3.68
C ILE A 115 -4.31 6.66 -4.50
N ASN A 116 -3.71 7.68 -5.11
CA ASN A 116 -4.45 8.63 -5.94
C ASN A 116 -5.03 7.96 -7.19
N LYS A 117 -4.29 7.05 -7.82
CA LYS A 117 -4.78 6.24 -8.93
C LYS A 117 -5.99 5.41 -8.50
N TRP A 118 -5.89 4.68 -7.40
CA TRP A 118 -7.01 3.88 -6.88
C TRP A 118 -8.23 4.74 -6.53
N LYS A 119 -8.04 5.90 -5.90
CA LYS A 119 -9.13 6.85 -5.63
C LYS A 119 -9.81 7.32 -6.91
N ALA A 120 -9.04 7.63 -7.96
CA ALA A 120 -9.60 8.05 -9.25
C ALA A 120 -10.42 6.93 -9.91
N GLU A 121 -9.92 5.70 -9.87
CA GLU A 121 -10.62 4.52 -10.41
C GLU A 121 -11.91 4.22 -9.64
N ILE A 122 -11.88 4.26 -8.30
CA ILE A 122 -13.07 4.06 -7.45
C ILE A 122 -14.11 5.15 -7.72
N ASN A 123 -13.70 6.41 -7.80
CA ASN A 123 -14.62 7.52 -8.08
C ASN A 123 -15.26 7.40 -9.46
N LYS A 124 -14.56 6.80 -10.42
CA LYS A 124 -15.11 6.49 -11.74
C LYS A 124 -16.13 5.35 -11.66
N LEU A 125 -15.80 4.25 -11.00
CA LEU A 125 -16.71 3.11 -10.80
C LEU A 125 -17.99 3.50 -10.06
N GLU A 126 -17.87 4.32 -9.03
CA GLU A 126 -19.02 4.86 -8.29
C GLU A 126 -19.96 5.66 -9.20
N LYS A 127 -19.42 6.56 -10.04
CA LYS A 127 -20.23 7.43 -10.91
C LYS A 127 -20.80 6.70 -12.12
N ASP A 128 -20.00 5.84 -12.75
CA ASP A 128 -20.34 5.24 -14.04
C ASP A 128 -21.20 3.97 -13.86
N VAL A 129 -20.99 3.23 -12.76
CA VAL A 129 -21.63 1.91 -12.55
C VAL A 129 -22.52 1.89 -11.31
N PHE A 130 -22.01 2.37 -10.16
CA PHE A 130 -22.68 2.21 -8.87
C PHE A 130 -23.45 3.45 -8.40
N ASN A 131 -23.82 4.35 -9.33
CA ASN A 131 -24.48 5.63 -9.02
C ASN A 131 -25.84 5.42 -8.31
N ASP A 132 -26.49 4.29 -8.58
CA ASP A 132 -27.77 3.93 -7.99
C ASP A 132 -27.61 3.13 -6.70
N ASN A 133 -27.61 3.84 -5.56
CA ASN A 133 -27.58 3.24 -4.22
C ASN A 133 -28.77 2.27 -3.97
N ILE A 134 -29.88 2.45 -4.69
CA ILE A 134 -31.05 1.56 -4.59
C ILE A 134 -30.76 0.15 -5.13
N ASN A 135 -29.96 0.05 -6.20
CA ASN A 135 -29.71 -1.21 -6.90
C ASN A 135 -28.50 -1.97 -6.36
N ASN A 136 -27.55 -1.25 -5.74
CA ASN A 136 -26.25 -1.76 -5.31
C ASN A 136 -25.82 -1.20 -3.93
N PRO A 137 -26.64 -1.33 -2.86
CA PRO A 137 -26.37 -0.70 -1.57
C PRO A 137 -25.09 -1.25 -0.90
N VAL A 138 -24.78 -2.53 -1.12
CA VAL A 138 -23.60 -3.18 -0.55
C VAL A 138 -22.32 -2.61 -1.16
N GLN A 139 -22.29 -2.43 -2.49
CA GLN A 139 -21.13 -1.94 -3.23
C GLN A 139 -20.84 -0.48 -2.92
N VAL A 140 -21.88 0.36 -2.82
CA VAL A 140 -21.72 1.76 -2.43
C VAL A 140 -21.11 1.87 -1.04
N LYS A 141 -21.58 1.05 -0.09
CA LYS A 141 -20.96 0.98 1.25
C LYS A 141 -19.50 0.56 1.18
N VAL A 142 -19.16 -0.48 0.41
CA VAL A 142 -17.77 -0.93 0.21
C VAL A 142 -16.91 0.18 -0.40
N ILE A 143 -17.45 0.94 -1.35
CA ILE A 143 -16.76 2.09 -1.95
C ILE A 143 -16.47 3.16 -0.90
N ASP A 144 -17.46 3.54 -0.10
CA ASP A 144 -17.30 4.54 0.96
C ASP A 144 -16.30 4.09 2.02
N ASP A 145 -16.41 2.85 2.49
CA ASP A 145 -15.49 2.28 3.46
C ASP A 145 -14.05 2.24 2.91
N LEU A 146 -13.87 1.97 1.62
CA LEU A 146 -12.56 1.92 0.97
C LEU A 146 -11.95 3.32 0.87
N LYS A 147 -12.74 4.31 0.46
CA LYS A 147 -12.33 5.71 0.43
C LYS A 147 -11.94 6.22 1.81
N ASN A 148 -12.75 5.92 2.82
CA ASN A 148 -12.50 6.32 4.21
C ASN A 148 -11.20 5.71 4.74
N ARG A 149 -10.94 4.43 4.46
CA ARG A 149 -9.67 3.77 4.82
C ARG A 149 -8.47 4.39 4.10
N MET A 150 -8.56 4.60 2.79
CA MET A 150 -7.51 5.26 2.03
C MET A 150 -7.24 6.68 2.53
N GLN A 151 -8.28 7.42 2.93
CA GLN A 151 -8.13 8.75 3.50
C GLN A 151 -7.46 8.70 4.87
N TYR A 152 -7.90 7.78 5.74
CA TYR A 152 -7.32 7.56 7.06
C TYR A 152 -5.84 7.20 6.98
N PHE A 153 -5.47 6.29 6.06
CA PHE A 153 -4.08 5.93 5.83
C PHE A 153 -3.24 7.15 5.45
N VAL A 154 -3.75 7.97 4.53
CA VAL A 154 -3.06 9.19 4.09
C VAL A 154 -2.93 10.21 5.22
N SER A 155 -3.95 10.38 6.07
CA SER A 155 -3.91 11.37 7.16
C SER A 155 -2.96 10.96 8.29
N GLU A 156 -2.99 9.69 8.68
CA GLU A 156 -2.30 9.21 9.87
C GLU A 156 -0.86 8.75 9.61
N TYR A 157 -0.62 8.04 8.50
CA TYR A 157 0.65 7.35 8.29
C TYR A 157 1.53 8.01 7.23
N MET A 158 0.95 8.73 6.27
CA MET A 158 1.72 9.29 5.15
C MET A 158 2.83 10.23 5.60
N TRP A 159 2.55 11.09 6.58
CA TRP A 159 3.56 12.04 7.09
C TRP A 159 4.76 11.31 7.70
N ILE A 160 4.57 10.10 8.23
CA ILE A 160 5.65 9.27 8.78
C ILE A 160 6.50 8.74 7.63
N ILE A 161 5.86 8.21 6.60
CA ILE A 161 6.54 7.67 5.41
C ILE A 161 7.32 8.79 4.69
N GLU A 162 6.75 9.98 4.56
CA GLU A 162 7.45 11.14 3.99
C GLU A 162 8.64 11.60 4.83
N ALA A 163 8.51 11.55 6.15
CA ALA A 163 9.53 12.07 7.05
C ALA A 163 10.65 11.05 7.34
N ILE A 164 10.33 9.75 7.34
CA ILE A 164 11.17 8.64 7.80
C ILE A 164 11.56 7.68 6.65
N GLY A 165 10.81 7.69 5.55
CA GLY A 165 11.08 6.90 4.36
C GLY A 165 12.35 7.31 3.63
N ILE A 166 12.62 6.63 2.51
CA ILE A 166 13.90 6.75 1.79
C ILE A 166 14.16 8.20 1.35
N ASP A 167 13.17 8.83 0.71
CA ASP A 167 13.23 10.21 0.23
C ASP A 167 13.40 11.21 1.39
N GLY A 168 12.86 10.82 2.54
CA GLY A 168 12.80 11.63 3.74
C GLY A 168 14.10 11.64 4.52
N CYS A 169 14.92 10.59 4.51
CA CYS A 169 15.97 10.41 5.52
C CYS A 169 17.38 10.12 4.99
N GLU A 170 17.52 9.79 3.71
CA GLU A 170 18.77 9.25 3.12
C GLU A 170 20.03 10.07 3.43
N HIS A 171 19.92 11.39 3.47
CA HIS A 171 21.09 12.26 3.60
C HIS A 171 21.31 12.86 5.00
N PHE A 172 20.29 12.96 5.85
CA PHE A 172 20.40 13.65 7.14
C PHE A 172 20.21 12.79 8.39
N MET A 173 19.62 11.59 8.27
CA MET A 173 19.34 10.74 9.44
C MET A 173 20.53 9.87 9.83
N LEU A 174 21.25 10.34 10.84
CA LEU A 174 22.35 9.60 11.46
C LEU A 174 21.84 8.61 12.52
N PRO A 175 22.60 7.53 12.83
CA PRO A 175 22.20 6.49 13.79
C PRO A 175 21.66 7.04 15.12
N ARG A 176 22.26 8.14 15.62
CA ARG A 176 21.86 8.80 16.87
C ARG A 176 20.41 9.31 16.88
N TYR A 177 19.89 9.79 15.75
CA TYR A 177 18.53 10.31 15.68
C TYR A 177 17.52 9.15 15.65
N TRP A 178 17.88 8.03 15.04
CA TRP A 178 17.11 6.78 15.15
C TRP A 178 17.00 6.30 16.59
N TYR A 179 18.09 6.34 17.35
CA TYR A 179 18.05 6.02 18.79
C TYR A 179 17.14 6.96 19.59
N GLN A 180 17.13 8.26 19.27
CA GLN A 180 16.25 9.22 19.93
C GLN A 180 14.77 8.93 19.62
N ILE A 181 14.44 8.68 18.35
CA ILE A 181 13.08 8.30 17.91
C ILE A 181 12.65 7.00 18.61
N LEU A 182 13.47 5.96 18.57
CA LEU A 182 13.18 4.68 19.23
C LEU A 182 13.00 4.82 20.75
N ARG A 183 13.79 5.69 21.39
CA ARG A 183 13.62 5.99 22.81
C ARG A 183 12.31 6.71 23.09
N THR A 184 11.91 7.66 22.25
CA THR A 184 10.61 8.35 22.38
C THR A 184 9.41 7.44 22.18
N ILE A 185 9.55 6.40 21.34
CA ILE A 185 8.51 5.40 21.11
C ILE A 185 8.42 4.41 22.28
N LYS A 186 9.56 4.01 22.86
CA LYS A 186 9.64 3.03 23.95
C LYS A 186 9.37 3.59 25.35
N THR A 187 9.24 4.90 25.55
CA THR A 187 8.88 5.42 26.87
C THR A 187 7.46 4.96 27.23
N PRO A 188 7.29 4.09 28.23
CA PRO A 188 5.97 3.63 28.62
C PRO A 188 5.26 4.78 29.32
N THR A 189 4.06 5.11 28.85
CA THR A 189 3.03 5.54 29.78
C THR A 189 2.89 4.41 30.81
N THR A 190 3.08 4.76 32.08
CA THR A 190 3.03 3.93 33.31
C THR A 190 4.18 2.94 33.59
N THR A 191 4.97 3.33 34.59
CA THR A 191 5.52 2.52 35.70
C THR A 191 5.42 1.01 35.57
N THR A 192 6.53 0.34 35.27
CA THR A 192 6.96 -0.79 36.10
C THR A 192 8.48 -0.99 36.00
N THR A 193 9.08 -0.99 37.17
CA THR A 193 10.48 -1.21 37.48
C THR A 193 10.95 -2.55 36.93
N THR A 194 12.02 -2.58 36.14
CA THR A 194 12.87 -3.77 36.05
C THR A 194 14.32 -3.33 35.92
N THR A 195 15.01 -3.57 37.03
CA THR A 195 16.42 -3.40 37.35
C THR A 195 17.33 -4.23 36.44
N VAL A 196 18.31 -3.62 35.75
CA VAL A 196 19.64 -4.16 35.35
C VAL A 196 20.40 -2.93 34.80
N GLY A 197 21.68 -2.63 34.99
CA GLY A 197 22.86 -3.29 35.53
C GLY A 197 24.05 -2.51 34.95
N LYS A 198 25.00 -2.17 35.80
CA LYS A 198 26.09 -1.21 35.58
C LYS A 198 27.28 -1.85 34.84
N ARG A 199 27.84 -1.18 33.81
CA ARG A 199 29.25 -1.18 33.29
C ARG A 199 29.20 -0.60 31.86
N GLY A 200 29.97 0.40 31.41
CA GLY A 200 31.34 0.79 31.70
C GLY A 200 32.24 0.32 30.54
N GLY A 201 32.58 1.20 29.59
CA GLY A 201 33.51 0.88 28.49
C GLY A 201 33.53 1.92 27.37
N VAL A 202 34.70 2.53 27.18
CA VAL A 202 35.04 3.63 26.26
C VAL A 202 35.37 3.09 24.87
N GLY A 203 34.97 3.81 23.82
CA GLY A 203 35.60 3.75 22.50
C GLY A 203 35.16 2.59 21.59
N ALA A 204 33.98 2.70 20.99
CA ALA A 204 33.65 2.03 19.74
C ALA A 204 32.73 2.97 18.94
N GLU A 205 33.12 3.27 17.71
CA GLU A 205 32.24 3.85 16.70
C GLU A 205 30.99 2.96 16.63
N PRO A 206 29.77 3.50 16.83
CA PRO A 206 28.60 2.65 16.96
C PRO A 206 28.29 2.10 15.57
N GLU A 207 28.69 0.84 15.33
CA GLU A 207 28.08 0.01 14.31
C GLU A 207 26.56 0.18 14.42
N LEU A 208 25.94 0.53 13.29
CA LEU A 208 24.50 0.70 13.17
C LEU A 208 23.83 -0.53 13.81
N PRO A 209 22.99 -0.36 14.85
CA PRO A 209 22.39 -1.51 15.50
C PRO A 209 21.48 -2.24 14.49
N PRO A 210 21.44 -3.58 14.52
CA PRO A 210 20.53 -4.40 13.69
C PRO A 210 19.04 -4.14 13.97
N LEU A 211 18.70 -3.19 14.84
CA LEU A 211 17.33 -2.80 15.21
C LEU A 211 16.65 -1.86 14.21
N ILE A 212 17.40 -1.24 13.29
CA ILE A 212 16.86 -0.23 12.36
C ILE A 212 16.11 -0.89 11.18
N THR A 213 16.44 -2.14 10.83
CA THR A 213 15.78 -2.88 9.75
C THR A 213 14.37 -3.36 10.11
N ASP A 214 14.01 -3.37 11.40
CA ASP A 214 12.82 -4.03 11.92
C ASP A 214 11.78 -3.05 12.50
N LEU A 215 11.75 -1.81 12.01
CA LEU A 215 10.68 -0.85 12.30
C LEU A 215 9.37 -1.32 11.65
N THR A 216 8.68 -2.26 12.31
CA THR A 216 7.37 -2.80 11.91
C THR A 216 6.22 -2.05 12.58
N LEU A 217 4.98 -2.24 12.10
CA LEU A 217 3.68 -1.72 12.55
C LEU A 217 3.55 -1.20 14.00
N ASN A 218 4.05 -1.94 14.99
CA ASN A 218 4.03 -1.53 16.41
C ASN A 218 4.76 -0.20 16.68
N HIS A 219 5.67 0.21 15.81
CA HIS A 219 6.39 1.47 15.92
C HIS A 219 5.67 2.62 15.25
N LEU A 220 4.85 2.40 14.22
CA LEU A 220 4.13 3.47 13.51
C LEU A 220 3.08 4.11 14.40
N ASP A 221 2.30 3.32 15.12
CA ASP A 221 1.34 3.85 16.10
C ASP A 221 2.06 4.58 17.24
N GLY A 222 3.19 4.05 17.70
CA GLY A 222 4.03 4.70 18.71
C GLY A 222 4.67 6.02 18.23
N ILE A 223 5.02 6.10 16.95
CA ILE A 223 5.50 7.33 16.28
C ILE A 223 4.36 8.33 16.18
N ASN A 224 3.16 7.89 15.78
CA ASN A 224 2.01 8.76 15.65
C ASN A 224 1.55 9.33 17.01
N ASN A 225 1.57 8.51 18.05
CA ASN A 225 1.29 8.94 19.43
C ASN A 225 2.32 9.93 19.98
N ASN A 226 3.54 9.98 19.42
CA ASN A 226 4.60 10.92 19.80
C ASN A 226 4.95 11.89 18.66
N ARG A 227 3.99 12.17 17.77
CA ARG A 227 4.18 12.93 16.52
C ARG A 227 5.01 14.19 16.69
N ASP A 228 4.70 15.03 17.68
CA ASP A 228 5.39 16.31 17.88
C ASP A 228 6.85 16.14 18.31
N LYS A 229 7.12 15.16 19.17
CA LYS A 229 8.48 14.83 19.61
C LYS A 229 9.31 14.28 18.46
N VAL A 230 8.72 13.38 17.67
CA VAL A 230 9.40 12.80 16.49
C VAL A 230 9.65 13.89 15.44
N LYS A 231 8.69 14.78 15.17
CA LYS A 231 8.88 15.93 14.28
C LYS A 231 9.99 16.86 14.77
N ALA A 232 10.10 17.09 16.09
CA ALA A 232 11.18 17.90 16.65
C ALA A 232 12.57 17.27 16.40
N VAL A 233 12.70 15.95 16.61
CA VAL A 233 13.94 15.21 16.33
C VAL A 233 14.31 15.28 14.85
N ILE A 234 13.33 15.10 13.96
CA ILE A 234 13.55 15.20 12.51
C ILE A 234 13.96 16.63 12.10
N LYS A 235 13.34 17.66 12.69
CA LYS A 235 13.72 19.05 12.46
C LYS A 235 15.16 19.33 12.91
N GLU A 236 15.54 18.81 14.09
CA GLU A 236 16.92 18.92 14.59
C GLU A 236 17.91 18.22 13.66
N ALA A 237 17.58 17.02 13.18
CA ALA A 237 18.41 16.28 12.24
C ALA A 237 18.64 17.04 10.93
N LYS A 238 17.57 17.63 10.35
CA LYS A 238 17.67 18.49 9.16
C LYS A 238 18.55 19.71 9.39
N GLN A 239 18.39 20.39 10.52
CA GLN A 239 19.21 21.56 10.86
C GLN A 239 20.69 21.19 10.99
N GLN A 240 20.98 20.08 11.67
CA GLN A 240 22.34 19.59 11.89
C GLN A 240 23.02 19.15 10.58
N TYR A 241 22.26 18.59 9.64
CA TYR A 241 22.76 18.30 8.30
C TYR A 241 23.08 19.56 7.51
N SER A 242 22.19 20.56 7.51
CA SER A 242 22.47 21.86 6.88
C SER A 242 23.76 22.50 7.42
N ASN A 243 23.92 22.50 8.75
CA ASN A 243 25.13 22.99 9.41
C ASN A 243 26.40 22.21 9.00
N ARG A 244 26.29 20.91 8.69
CA ARG A 244 27.43 20.09 8.24
C ARG A 244 27.85 20.42 6.81
N ILE A 245 26.89 20.67 5.92
CA ILE A 245 27.17 21.10 4.55
C ILE A 245 27.92 22.43 4.58
N THR A 246 27.39 23.42 5.30
CA THR A 246 28.01 24.75 5.39
C THR A 246 29.43 24.68 5.97
N LEU A 247 29.65 23.89 7.02
CA LEU A 247 31.00 23.67 7.58
C LEU A 247 31.95 22.95 6.61
N SER A 248 31.44 22.01 5.81
CA SER A 248 32.23 21.35 4.77
C SER A 248 32.65 22.34 3.69
N ASP A 249 31.75 23.22 3.26
CA ASP A 249 32.04 24.19 2.21
C ASP A 249 33.04 25.25 2.69
N ILE A 250 32.85 25.78 3.91
CA ILE A 250 33.83 26.66 4.56
C ILE A 250 35.21 25.99 4.65
N LYS A 251 35.26 24.70 5.01
CA LYS A 251 36.52 23.96 5.08
C LYS A 251 37.19 23.81 3.72
N LYS A 252 36.43 23.58 2.65
CA LYS A 252 36.96 23.51 1.28
C LYS A 252 37.53 24.86 0.85
N GLU A 253 36.79 25.96 1.08
CA GLU A 253 37.25 27.31 0.76
C GLU A 253 38.55 27.66 1.50
N TRP A 254 38.62 27.35 2.80
CA TRP A 254 39.81 27.60 3.59
C TRP A 254 41.03 26.83 3.07
N LEU A 255 40.87 25.55 2.71
CA LEU A 255 41.94 24.73 2.12
C LEU A 255 42.44 25.28 0.78
N VAL A 256 41.56 25.87 -0.03
CA VAL A 256 41.92 26.52 -1.30
C VAL A 256 42.73 27.80 -1.03
N SER A 257 42.28 28.65 -0.09
CA SER A 257 43.00 29.87 0.29
C SER A 257 44.38 29.58 0.88
N SER A 258 44.50 28.58 1.77
CA SER A 258 45.78 28.16 2.34
C SER A 258 46.71 27.49 1.33
N SER A 259 46.19 26.94 0.23
CA SER A 259 47.00 26.39 -0.86
C SER A 259 47.50 27.49 -1.80
N SER A 260 46.73 28.58 -2.01
CA SER A 260 47.20 29.74 -2.78
C SER A 260 48.23 30.59 -2.04
N GLU A 261 48.16 30.67 -0.71
CA GLU A 261 49.16 31.40 0.11
C GLU A 261 50.50 30.65 0.23
N ASN A 262 50.52 29.32 0.09
CA ASN A 262 51.75 28.53 0.10
C ASN A 262 52.41 28.36 -1.28
N ALA A 263 51.79 28.87 -2.35
CA ALA A 263 52.28 28.78 -3.73
C ALA A 263 52.85 30.12 -4.26
N ALA A 264 52.84 31.18 -3.45
CA ALA A 264 53.43 32.49 -3.71
C ALA A 264 54.68 32.70 -2.85
#